data_AF-A0A8T3R7Y5-F1
#
_entry.id   AF-A0A8T3R7Y5-F1
#
_cell.length_a   1.000
_cell.length_b   1.000
_cell.length_c   1.000
_cell.angle_alpha   90.00
_cell.angle_beta   90.00
_cell.angle_gamma   90.00
#
_symmetry.space_group_name_H-M   'P 1'
#
loop_
_entity.id
_entity.type
_entity.pdbx_description
1 polymer ?
#
loop_
_entity_poly.entity_id
_entity_poly.type
_entity_poly.pdbx_seq_one_letter_code
_entity_poly.pdbx_strand_id
1 'polypeptide(L)'
;MSLDRSNRSRRPSWRRAVVVLLALTVIGGTVSGAAIATDTLGAGKLYERALAKVDRLLAGPVPDRPAPVTVLVEEPDASDDPEPSVDPEVTPTSGTTEAPGASPAEPTATPTPLPARVPVDVDIVRNPKAVFAHELEVTWCSPAGIQMTLATLGLADTSHAFQRELQGRVHEWESYRDSRNGLWGPSAMVLALEDYGATGYEVRAYKSRQGALRDAARAITATRSPVILLAWRGAHTWVMTGFRADADPAIFRDARIDGGYILDPWYPDISSIWGPSDPPGTFQDDAEMVRNFLPWKRPEGQYADRDGLFISLVPTVVNPAG
;
A
#
# COMPACT_ATOMS: atom_id res chain seq x y z
N MET A 1 56.48 -70.21 -3.61
CA MET A 1 55.13 -69.82 -4.06
C MET A 1 54.82 -68.44 -3.49
N SER A 2 55.08 -67.38 -4.26
CA SER A 2 54.70 -66.01 -3.90
C SER A 2 53.79 -65.50 -5.00
N LEU A 3 52.53 -65.24 -4.66
CA LEU A 3 51.52 -64.67 -5.56
C LEU A 3 51.52 -63.15 -5.35
N ASP A 4 52.18 -62.45 -6.27
CA ASP A 4 52.09 -60.99 -6.39
C ASP A 4 50.96 -60.63 -7.35
N ARG A 5 49.81 -60.21 -6.80
CA ARG A 5 48.68 -59.65 -7.59
C ARG A 5 48.85 -58.14 -7.68
N SER A 6 49.51 -57.69 -8.75
CA SER A 6 49.53 -56.28 -9.12
C SER A 6 48.15 -55.83 -9.67
N ASN A 7 47.38 -55.13 -8.82
CA ASN A 7 46.13 -54.50 -9.20
C ASN A 7 46.42 -53.17 -9.90
N ARG A 8 46.52 -53.17 -11.25
CA ARG A 8 46.66 -51.95 -12.06
C ARG A 8 45.32 -51.21 -12.13
N SER A 9 45.13 -50.22 -11.27
CA SER A 9 44.06 -49.25 -11.41
C SER A 9 44.26 -48.41 -12.68
N ARG A 10 43.41 -48.64 -13.69
CA ARG A 10 43.34 -47.81 -14.90
C ARG A 10 42.75 -46.45 -14.51
N ARG A 11 43.62 -45.46 -14.29
CA ARG A 11 43.22 -44.06 -14.16
C ARG A 11 42.47 -43.64 -15.43
N PRO A 12 41.24 -43.10 -15.34
CA PRO A 12 40.52 -42.62 -16.50
C PRO A 12 41.33 -41.50 -17.16
N SER A 13 41.48 -41.56 -18.49
CA SER A 13 42.16 -40.52 -19.23
C SER A 13 41.43 -39.19 -19.01
N TRP A 14 42.18 -38.11 -18.79
CA TRP A 14 41.69 -36.75 -18.58
C TRP A 14 40.54 -36.35 -19.53
N ARG A 15 40.59 -36.82 -20.78
CA ARG A 15 39.54 -36.61 -21.78
C ARG A 15 38.18 -37.19 -21.37
N ARG A 16 38.13 -38.36 -20.72
CA ARG A 16 36.88 -38.94 -20.20
C ARG A 16 36.34 -38.16 -19.00
N ALA A 17 37.21 -37.65 -18.14
CA ALA A 17 36.80 -36.79 -17.03
C ALA A 17 36.18 -35.48 -17.54
N VAL A 18 36.78 -34.85 -18.55
CA VAL A 18 36.27 -33.62 -19.16
C VAL A 18 34.92 -33.85 -19.86
N VAL A 19 34.76 -34.96 -20.60
CA VAL A 19 33.49 -35.28 -21.28
C VAL A 19 32.38 -35.57 -20.27
N VAL A 20 32.67 -36.29 -19.18
CA VAL A 20 31.70 -36.54 -18.11
C VAL A 20 31.31 -35.23 -17.42
N LEU A 21 32.26 -34.33 -17.16
CA LEU A 21 31.98 -33.02 -16.56
C LEU A 21 31.07 -32.18 -17.48
N LEU A 22 31.38 -32.11 -18.78
CA LEU A 22 30.56 -31.39 -19.76
C LEU A 22 29.16 -31.97 -19.88
N ALA A 23 29.03 -33.30 -19.94
CA ALA A 23 27.73 -33.97 -19.98
C ALA A 23 26.91 -33.71 -18.72
N LEU A 24 27.53 -33.74 -17.53
CA LEU A 24 26.87 -33.41 -16.27
C LEU A 24 26.46 -31.93 -16.19
N THR A 25 27.25 -31.03 -16.78
CA THR A 25 26.93 -29.60 -16.83
C THR A 25 25.76 -29.32 -17.77
N VAL A 26 25.72 -29.98 -18.94
CA VAL A 26 24.61 -29.85 -19.89
C VAL A 26 23.34 -30.48 -19.33
N ILE A 27 23.41 -31.71 -18.81
CA ILE A 27 22.25 -32.40 -18.22
C ILE A 27 21.75 -31.65 -16.98
N GLY A 28 22.66 -31.22 -16.10
CA GLY A 28 22.35 -30.37 -14.96
C GLY A 28 21.69 -29.06 -15.39
N GLY A 29 22.25 -28.37 -16.39
CA GLY A 29 21.67 -27.15 -16.94
C GLY A 29 20.27 -27.35 -17.54
N THR A 30 20.03 -28.44 -18.27
CA THR A 30 18.72 -28.73 -18.86
C THR A 30 17.67 -29.14 -17.83
N VAL A 31 18.05 -29.93 -16.82
CA VAL A 31 17.14 -30.35 -15.74
C VAL A 31 16.84 -29.17 -14.81
N SER A 32 17.84 -28.34 -14.50
CA SER A 32 17.65 -27.09 -13.76
C SER A 32 16.79 -26.09 -14.54
N GLY A 33 17.01 -25.93 -15.84
CA GLY A 33 16.18 -25.06 -16.69
C GLY A 33 14.72 -25.48 -16.73
N ALA A 34 14.43 -26.78 -16.86
CA ALA A 34 13.07 -27.31 -16.82
C ALA A 34 12.42 -27.21 -15.44
N ALA A 35 13.17 -27.40 -14.36
CA ALA A 35 12.67 -27.25 -12.99
C ALA A 35 12.40 -25.79 -12.62
N ILE A 36 13.21 -24.85 -13.10
CA ILE A 36 12.99 -23.39 -12.98
C ILE A 36 11.75 -22.99 -13.77
N ALA A 37 11.63 -23.42 -15.03
CA ALA A 37 10.51 -23.07 -15.91
C ALA A 37 9.14 -23.62 -15.44
N THR A 38 9.14 -24.68 -14.63
CA THR A 38 7.92 -25.29 -14.08
C THR A 38 7.70 -25.01 -12.60
N ASP A 39 8.51 -24.14 -12.00
CA ASP A 39 8.58 -23.88 -10.54
C ASP A 39 8.52 -25.16 -9.68
N THR A 40 9.15 -26.23 -10.15
CA THR A 40 9.12 -27.52 -9.45
C THR A 40 9.77 -27.34 -8.08
N LEU A 41 8.99 -27.57 -7.01
CA LEU A 41 9.42 -27.42 -5.60
C LEU A 41 9.91 -26.00 -5.23
N GLY A 42 9.43 -24.96 -5.91
CA GLY A 42 9.87 -23.58 -5.64
C GLY A 42 11.23 -23.24 -6.22
N ALA A 43 11.76 -24.06 -7.13
CA ALA A 43 13.05 -23.83 -7.79
C ALA A 43 13.09 -22.54 -8.61
N GLY A 44 11.95 -22.11 -9.17
CA GLY A 44 11.81 -20.82 -9.84
C GLY A 44 12.00 -19.67 -8.86
N LYS A 45 11.27 -19.70 -7.74
CA LYS A 45 11.38 -18.68 -6.67
C LYS A 45 12.78 -18.60 -6.04
N LEU A 46 13.46 -19.74 -5.89
CA LEU A 46 14.84 -19.78 -5.39
C LEU A 46 15.82 -19.21 -6.42
N TYR A 47 15.59 -19.47 -7.71
CA TYR A 47 16.39 -18.91 -8.79
C TYR A 47 16.19 -17.41 -8.94
N GLU A 48 14.95 -16.90 -8.90
CA GLU A 48 14.65 -15.47 -8.89
C GLU A 48 15.27 -14.76 -7.69
N ARG A 49 15.20 -15.35 -6.48
CA ARG A 49 15.91 -14.82 -5.30
C ARG A 49 17.42 -14.81 -5.49
N ALA A 50 17.98 -15.80 -6.18
CA ALA A 50 19.41 -15.85 -6.48
C ALA A 50 19.81 -14.78 -7.51
N LEU A 51 19.03 -14.61 -8.58
CA LEU A 51 19.19 -13.54 -9.56
C LEU A 51 19.08 -12.17 -8.90
N ALA A 52 18.05 -11.93 -8.09
CA ALA A 52 17.88 -10.68 -7.36
C ALA A 52 19.07 -10.37 -6.43
N LYS A 53 19.68 -11.38 -5.82
CA LYS A 53 20.92 -11.21 -5.04
C LYS A 53 22.13 -10.88 -5.92
N VAL A 54 22.25 -11.50 -7.09
CA VAL A 54 23.33 -11.22 -8.05
C VAL A 54 23.16 -9.82 -8.64
N ASP A 55 21.96 -9.46 -9.08
CA ASP A 55 21.65 -8.12 -9.58
C ASP A 55 21.89 -7.06 -8.50
N ARG A 56 21.50 -7.34 -7.24
CA ARG A 56 21.82 -6.45 -6.10
C ARG A 56 23.31 -6.33 -5.85
N LEU A 57 24.07 -7.42 -5.97
CA LEU A 57 25.52 -7.40 -5.80
C LEU A 57 26.19 -6.58 -6.91
N LEU A 58 25.70 -6.68 -8.15
CA LEU A 58 26.18 -5.93 -9.31
C LEU A 58 25.77 -4.44 -9.25
N ALA A 59 24.58 -4.14 -8.72
CA ALA A 59 24.06 -2.78 -8.56
C ALA A 59 24.76 -1.99 -7.44
N GLY A 60 25.52 -2.66 -6.56
CA GLY A 60 26.20 -2.03 -5.43
C GLY A 60 25.29 -1.84 -4.20
N PRO A 61 25.76 -1.16 -3.13
CA PRO A 61 24.96 -0.92 -1.93
C PRO A 61 23.78 0.00 -2.21
N VAL A 62 22.71 -0.10 -1.42
CA VAL A 62 21.54 0.78 -1.59
C VAL A 62 22.01 2.20 -1.31
N PRO A 63 21.81 3.15 -2.23
CA PRO A 63 22.23 4.52 -2.01
C PRO A 63 21.43 5.11 -0.86
N ASP A 64 22.10 5.83 0.04
CA ASP A 64 21.43 6.63 1.06
C ASP A 64 21.22 8.04 0.51
N ARG A 65 20.07 8.24 -0.16
CA ARG A 65 19.70 9.52 -0.77
C ARG A 65 18.55 10.18 -0.01
N PRO A 66 18.37 11.51 -0.15
CA PRO A 66 17.16 12.17 0.34
C PRO A 66 15.90 11.51 -0.21
N ALA A 67 14.91 11.33 0.65
CA ALA A 67 13.61 10.74 0.36
C ALA A 67 12.53 11.48 1.18
N PRO A 68 11.28 11.57 0.72
CA PRO A 68 10.17 12.11 1.51
C PRO A 68 10.13 11.53 2.93
N VAL A 69 9.89 12.39 3.92
CA VAL A 69 9.76 11.97 5.32
C VAL A 69 8.40 11.34 5.56
N THR A 70 8.36 10.38 6.48
CA THR A 70 7.09 9.85 6.99
C THR A 70 6.49 10.83 7.99
N VAL A 71 5.27 11.31 7.75
CA VAL A 71 4.55 12.22 8.63
C VAL A 71 3.72 11.41 9.62
N LEU A 72 4.03 11.52 10.92
CA LEU A 72 3.17 10.97 11.96
C LEU A 72 1.93 11.86 12.09
N VAL A 73 0.75 11.29 11.83
CA VAL A 73 -0.52 11.99 11.98
C VAL A 73 -1.03 11.78 13.41
N GLU A 74 -1.24 12.88 14.11
CA GLU A 74 -1.89 12.88 15.42
C GLU A 74 -3.40 12.71 15.24
N GLU A 75 -3.97 11.68 15.86
CA GLU A 75 -5.41 11.52 15.91
C GLU A 75 -5.97 12.47 16.97
N PRO A 76 -7.05 13.22 16.68
CA PRO A 76 -7.69 14.05 17.70
C PRO A 76 -8.20 13.14 18.83
N ASP A 77 -8.01 13.58 20.08
CA ASP A 77 -8.54 12.86 21.23
C ASP A 77 -10.08 12.80 21.10
N ALA A 78 -10.67 11.65 21.40
CA ALA A 78 -12.12 11.44 21.33
C ALA A 78 -12.93 12.39 22.25
N SER A 79 -12.25 13.14 23.13
CA SER A 79 -12.79 14.15 24.04
C SER A 79 -13.00 15.54 23.39
N ASP A 80 -12.50 15.78 22.18
CA ASP A 80 -12.54 17.11 21.53
C ASP A 80 -13.74 17.31 20.57
N ASP A 81 -14.71 16.39 20.55
CA ASP A 81 -15.98 16.67 19.88
C ASP A 81 -16.76 17.72 20.69
N PRO A 82 -17.39 18.70 20.02
CA PRO A 82 -18.23 19.65 20.73
C PRO A 82 -19.38 18.88 21.38
N GLU A 83 -19.36 18.79 22.72
CA GLU A 83 -20.52 18.36 23.48
C GLU A 83 -21.74 19.16 22.99
N PRO A 84 -22.92 18.53 22.84
CA PRO A 84 -24.13 19.26 22.57
C PRO A 84 -24.29 20.31 23.67
N SER A 85 -24.19 21.59 23.31
CA SER A 85 -24.49 22.69 24.21
C SER A 85 -25.95 22.53 24.62
N VAL A 86 -26.14 21.97 25.82
CA VAL A 86 -27.45 21.85 26.43
C VAL A 86 -27.85 23.28 26.77
N ASP A 87 -28.73 23.87 25.96
CA ASP A 87 -29.30 25.18 26.27
C ASP A 87 -29.89 25.14 27.69
N PRO A 88 -29.65 26.15 28.53
CA PRO A 88 -30.26 26.21 29.86
C PRO A 88 -31.78 26.32 29.71
N GLU A 89 -32.49 25.38 30.31
CA GLU A 89 -33.94 25.38 30.45
C GLU A 89 -34.40 26.68 31.14
N VAL A 90 -34.92 27.63 30.35
CA VAL A 90 -35.46 28.88 30.87
C VAL A 90 -36.86 28.63 31.40
N THR A 91 -36.97 28.44 32.72
CA THR A 91 -38.24 28.39 33.45
C THR A 91 -38.99 29.71 33.28
N PRO A 92 -40.23 29.74 32.76
CA PRO A 92 -40.97 30.99 32.67
C PRO A 92 -41.53 31.35 34.05
N THR A 93 -40.98 32.41 34.65
CA THR A 93 -41.59 33.08 35.80
C THR A 93 -42.56 34.14 35.27
N SER A 94 -43.86 33.93 35.47
CA SER A 94 -44.90 34.92 35.18
C SER A 94 -44.75 36.13 36.10
N GLY A 95 -44.40 37.28 35.52
CA GLY A 95 -44.38 38.58 36.19
C GLY A 95 -44.88 39.67 35.24
N THR A 96 -46.16 40.01 35.34
CA THR A 96 -46.77 41.14 34.63
C THR A 96 -46.32 42.46 35.27
N THR A 97 -45.64 43.33 34.53
CA THR A 97 -45.66 44.80 34.73
C THR A 97 -45.28 45.49 33.41
N GLU A 98 -46.24 46.23 32.83
CA GLU A 98 -46.05 47.09 31.66
C GLU A 98 -45.17 48.30 31.99
N ALA A 99 -44.19 48.57 31.12
CA ALA A 99 -43.53 49.87 30.98
C ALA A 99 -43.31 50.16 29.48
N PRO A 100 -43.64 51.37 28.97
CA PRO A 100 -43.49 51.69 27.56
C PRO A 100 -42.09 52.24 27.26
N GLY A 101 -41.30 51.48 26.48
CA GLY A 101 -39.99 51.89 26.02
C GLY A 101 -39.22 50.75 25.34
N ALA A 102 -39.83 50.07 24.37
CA ALA A 102 -39.18 48.97 23.66
C ALA A 102 -38.32 49.50 22.50
N SER A 103 -37.00 49.49 22.71
CA SER A 103 -36.00 49.46 21.64
C SER A 103 -36.26 48.22 20.76
N PRO A 104 -36.03 48.26 19.43
CA PRO A 104 -36.23 47.09 18.57
C PRO A 104 -35.39 45.93 19.08
N ALA A 105 -36.03 44.81 19.41
CA ALA A 105 -35.34 43.57 19.74
C ALA A 105 -34.51 43.16 18.52
N GLU A 106 -33.19 43.01 18.71
CA GLU A 106 -32.33 42.37 17.71
C GLU A 106 -32.90 40.98 17.38
N PRO A 107 -33.00 40.61 16.09
CA PRO A 107 -33.48 39.30 15.72
C PRO A 107 -32.50 38.25 16.28
N THR A 108 -32.95 37.50 17.28
CA THR A 108 -32.26 36.31 17.77
C THR A 108 -32.06 35.36 16.60
N ALA A 109 -30.81 35.16 16.19
CA ALA A 109 -30.46 34.24 15.12
C ALA A 109 -31.01 32.85 15.47
N THR A 110 -31.83 32.28 14.59
CA THR A 110 -32.29 30.90 14.73
C THR A 110 -31.07 29.98 14.63
N PRO A 111 -30.84 29.06 15.58
CA PRO A 111 -29.70 28.15 15.51
C PRO A 111 -29.76 27.35 14.21
N THR A 112 -28.63 27.28 13.51
CA THR A 112 -28.51 26.42 12.31
C THR A 112 -28.56 24.97 12.78
N PRO A 113 -29.43 24.12 12.21
CA PRO A 113 -29.52 22.72 12.61
C PRO A 113 -28.17 22.03 12.39
N LEU A 114 -27.76 21.25 13.40
CA LEU A 114 -26.58 20.41 13.32
C LEU A 114 -26.68 19.43 12.13
N PRO A 115 -25.57 19.15 11.43
CA PRO A 115 -25.55 18.14 10.38
C PRO A 115 -26.06 16.80 10.89
N ALA A 116 -26.91 16.13 10.11
CA ALA A 116 -27.39 14.78 10.44
C ALA A 116 -26.28 13.74 10.20
N ARG A 117 -26.14 12.79 11.12
CA ARG A 117 -25.21 11.66 11.00
C ARG A 117 -25.84 10.58 10.12
N VAL A 118 -25.42 10.52 8.86
CA VAL A 118 -25.99 9.60 7.85
C VAL A 118 -24.87 8.77 7.22
N PRO A 119 -25.07 7.44 7.04
CA PRO A 119 -24.08 6.60 6.37
C PRO A 119 -23.74 7.09 4.97
N VAL A 120 -22.46 6.97 4.61
CA VAL A 120 -21.93 7.35 3.29
C VAL A 120 -21.27 6.16 2.60
N ASP A 121 -21.41 6.12 1.28
CA ASP A 121 -20.76 5.15 0.39
C ASP A 121 -20.14 5.93 -0.78
N VAL A 122 -18.81 5.98 -0.82
CA VAL A 122 -18.04 6.76 -1.77
C VAL A 122 -17.12 5.82 -2.53
N ASP A 123 -17.22 5.81 -3.85
CA ASP A 123 -16.28 5.13 -4.75
C ASP A 123 -15.97 6.05 -5.94
N ILE A 124 -14.67 6.32 -6.17
CA ILE A 124 -14.22 7.18 -7.27
C ILE A 124 -14.00 6.40 -8.56
N VAL A 125 -13.97 5.06 -8.51
CA VAL A 125 -13.69 4.20 -9.67
C VAL A 125 -14.92 3.37 -10.05
N ARG A 126 -15.67 3.84 -11.05
CA ARG A 126 -16.88 3.12 -11.53
C ARG A 126 -16.59 1.81 -12.24
N ASN A 127 -15.44 1.70 -12.90
CA ASN A 127 -15.03 0.51 -13.63
C ASN A 127 -13.64 0.05 -13.17
N PRO A 128 -13.55 -0.67 -12.03
CA PRO A 128 -12.27 -1.04 -11.44
C PRO A 128 -11.41 -1.89 -12.38
N LYS A 129 -12.02 -2.70 -13.25
CA LYS A 129 -11.29 -3.49 -14.25
C LYS A 129 -10.53 -2.65 -15.28
N ALA A 130 -10.97 -1.43 -15.57
CA ALA A 130 -10.30 -0.57 -16.55
C ALA A 130 -9.00 0.04 -16.03
N VAL A 131 -8.88 0.22 -14.71
CA VAL A 131 -7.71 0.81 -14.05
C VAL A 131 -6.89 -0.21 -13.28
N PHE A 132 -7.32 -1.48 -13.26
CA PHE A 132 -6.65 -2.56 -12.57
C PHE A 132 -5.41 -3.04 -13.33
N ALA A 133 -4.33 -3.28 -12.59
CA ALA A 133 -3.12 -3.94 -13.07
C ALA A 133 -2.69 -5.01 -12.06
N HIS A 134 -2.58 -6.25 -12.52
CA HIS A 134 -1.97 -7.35 -11.76
C HIS A 134 -0.45 -7.16 -11.68
N GLU A 135 0.18 -7.54 -10.57
CA GLU A 135 1.63 -7.56 -10.46
C GLU A 135 2.25 -8.63 -11.36
N LEU A 136 3.25 -8.27 -12.16
CA LEU A 136 3.89 -9.21 -13.08
C LEU A 136 4.82 -10.20 -12.40
N GLU A 137 5.31 -9.84 -11.22
CA GLU A 137 6.18 -10.66 -10.40
C GLU A 137 5.71 -10.53 -8.95
N VAL A 138 5.96 -11.58 -8.16
CA VAL A 138 5.54 -11.68 -6.75
C VAL A 138 6.11 -10.60 -5.81
N THR A 139 6.98 -9.74 -6.33
CA THR A 139 7.63 -8.64 -5.61
C THR A 139 7.26 -7.26 -6.17
N TRP A 140 6.38 -7.22 -7.17
CA TRP A 140 6.04 -6.02 -7.94
C TRP A 140 4.67 -5.44 -7.55
N CYS A 141 4.21 -5.69 -6.32
CA CYS A 141 3.00 -5.09 -5.77
C CYS A 141 3.05 -3.55 -5.78
N SER A 142 4.21 -2.96 -5.47
CA SER A 142 4.39 -1.50 -5.45
C SER A 142 4.29 -0.84 -6.83
N PRO A 143 5.03 -1.27 -7.88
CA PRO A 143 4.86 -0.68 -9.21
C PRO A 143 3.45 -0.93 -9.78
N ALA A 144 2.82 -2.07 -9.49
CA ALA A 144 1.43 -2.30 -9.84
C ALA A 144 0.47 -1.32 -9.13
N GLY A 145 0.66 -1.09 -7.83
CA GLY A 145 -0.13 -0.10 -7.07
C GLY A 145 0.06 1.34 -7.55
N ILE A 146 1.29 1.74 -7.89
CA ILE A 146 1.58 3.04 -8.51
C ILE A 146 0.86 3.14 -9.86
N GLN A 147 0.98 2.13 -10.71
CA GLN A 147 0.30 2.08 -12.00
C GLN A 147 -1.22 2.22 -11.87
N MET A 148 -1.86 1.49 -10.96
CA MET A 148 -3.31 1.60 -10.75
C MET A 148 -3.73 2.98 -10.23
N THR A 149 -2.89 3.60 -9.38
CA THR A 149 -3.10 4.97 -8.90
C THR A 149 -3.04 5.95 -10.07
N LEU A 150 -1.99 5.88 -10.90
CA LEU A 150 -1.84 6.72 -12.09
C LEU A 150 -2.95 6.50 -13.12
N ALA A 151 -3.35 5.25 -13.37
CA ALA A 151 -4.44 4.92 -14.28
C ALA A 151 -5.79 5.45 -13.78
N THR A 152 -6.04 5.41 -12.47
CA THR A 152 -7.23 6.03 -11.85
C THR A 152 -7.25 7.54 -12.07
N LEU A 153 -6.09 8.18 -12.09
CA LEU A 153 -5.92 9.60 -12.35
C LEU A 153 -5.83 9.94 -13.85
N GLY A 154 -5.96 8.97 -14.76
CA GLY A 154 -5.83 9.20 -16.20
C GLY A 154 -4.41 9.54 -16.68
N LEU A 155 -3.39 9.30 -15.84
CA LEU A 155 -1.98 9.65 -16.12
C LEU A 155 -1.18 8.49 -16.75
N ALA A 156 -1.71 7.27 -16.72
CA ALA A 156 -1.05 6.09 -17.27
C ALA A 156 -2.05 5.03 -17.75
N ASP A 157 -1.54 4.03 -18.49
CA ASP A 157 -2.29 2.82 -18.84
C ASP A 157 -1.98 1.64 -17.89
N THR A 158 -2.72 0.55 -18.04
CA THR A 158 -2.57 -0.69 -17.26
C THR A 158 -1.72 -1.74 -17.96
N SER A 159 -0.86 -1.34 -18.92
CA SER A 159 -0.05 -2.27 -19.69
C SER A 159 1.12 -2.87 -18.88
N HIS A 160 1.53 -4.07 -19.26
CA HIS A 160 2.73 -4.71 -18.71
C HIS A 160 4.01 -3.93 -19.03
N ALA A 161 4.04 -3.19 -20.14
CA ALA A 161 5.19 -2.40 -20.54
C ALA A 161 5.44 -1.27 -19.54
N PHE A 162 4.37 -0.57 -19.16
CA PHE A 162 4.44 0.51 -18.18
C PHE A 162 4.85 0.02 -16.79
N GLN A 163 4.35 -1.14 -16.34
CA GLN A 163 4.78 -1.71 -15.05
C GLN A 163 6.27 -2.08 -15.03
N ARG A 164 6.79 -2.62 -16.14
CA ARG A 164 8.23 -2.91 -16.30
C ARG A 164 9.07 -1.63 -16.32
N GLU A 165 8.56 -0.56 -16.92
CA GLU A 165 9.20 0.75 -16.88
C GLU A 165 9.31 1.26 -15.44
N LEU A 166 8.20 1.30 -14.70
CA LEU A 166 8.18 1.70 -13.28
C LEU A 166 9.20 0.90 -12.48
N GLN A 167 9.16 -0.44 -12.57
CA GLN A 167 10.10 -1.29 -11.87
C GLN A 167 11.56 -1.01 -12.27
N GLY A 168 11.83 -0.84 -13.57
CA GLY A 168 13.18 -0.57 -14.08
C GLY A 168 13.77 0.73 -13.54
N ARG A 169 12.91 1.69 -13.17
CA ARG A 169 13.29 3.02 -12.67
C ARG A 169 13.35 3.14 -11.15
N VAL A 170 13.07 2.08 -10.38
CA VAL A 170 13.09 2.14 -8.89
C VAL A 170 14.39 2.72 -8.32
N HIS A 171 15.52 2.45 -9.00
CA HIS A 171 16.85 2.94 -8.64
C HIS A 171 16.99 4.48 -8.69
N GLU A 172 16.06 5.19 -9.33
CA GLU A 172 15.99 6.65 -9.35
C GLU A 172 15.43 7.22 -8.05
N TRP A 173 14.57 6.46 -7.35
CA TRP A 173 13.82 6.90 -6.17
C TRP A 173 14.21 6.18 -4.88
N GLU A 174 14.80 4.98 -4.96
CA GLU A 174 15.14 4.18 -3.79
C GLU A 174 16.16 4.86 -2.88
N SER A 175 15.97 4.67 -1.57
CA SER A 175 16.92 5.09 -0.55
C SER A 175 17.05 4.02 0.53
N TYR A 176 18.26 3.78 1.05
CA TYR A 176 18.49 2.80 2.11
C TYR A 176 17.62 3.04 3.34
N ARG A 177 17.39 4.31 3.70
CA ARG A 177 16.53 4.70 4.83
C ARG A 177 15.05 4.39 4.59
N ASP A 178 14.63 4.41 3.33
CA ASP A 178 13.24 4.15 2.93
C ASP A 178 12.97 2.65 2.75
N SER A 179 13.94 1.94 2.17
CA SER A 179 13.91 0.50 1.96
C SER A 179 15.31 -0.09 2.05
N ARG A 180 15.57 -0.87 3.10
CA ARG A 180 16.92 -1.39 3.38
C ARG A 180 17.41 -2.44 2.38
N ASN A 181 16.49 -3.04 1.61
CA ASN A 181 16.82 -4.00 0.56
C ASN A 181 16.96 -3.34 -0.82
N GLY A 182 16.74 -2.01 -0.93
CA GLY A 182 16.79 -1.27 -2.18
C GLY A 182 15.79 -1.78 -3.20
N LEU A 183 14.59 -2.11 -2.72
CA LEU A 183 13.39 -2.23 -3.54
C LEU A 183 12.50 -1.02 -3.24
N TRP A 184 11.22 -1.13 -3.56
CA TRP A 184 10.23 -0.11 -3.25
C TRP A 184 10.07 0.11 -1.74
N GLY A 185 10.19 1.36 -1.32
CA GLY A 185 9.69 1.85 -0.04
C GLY A 185 8.61 2.93 -0.27
N PRO A 186 7.84 3.29 0.77
CA PRO A 186 6.77 4.28 0.67
C PRO A 186 7.23 5.61 0.07
N SER A 187 8.42 6.09 0.41
CA SER A 187 8.91 7.37 -0.10
C SER A 187 9.31 7.28 -1.57
N ALA A 188 9.89 6.16 -2.01
CA ALA A 188 10.17 5.90 -3.41
C ALA A 188 8.89 5.85 -4.26
N MET A 189 7.80 5.30 -3.71
CA MET A 189 6.50 5.28 -4.38
C MET A 189 5.91 6.69 -4.55
N VAL A 190 6.03 7.56 -3.54
CA VAL A 190 5.63 8.98 -3.65
C VAL A 190 6.43 9.71 -4.74
N LEU A 191 7.75 9.53 -4.75
CA LEU A 191 8.61 10.17 -5.75
C LEU A 191 8.29 9.69 -7.17
N ALA A 192 7.98 8.39 -7.34
CA ALA A 192 7.52 7.86 -8.61
C ALA A 192 6.17 8.48 -9.02
N LEU A 193 5.19 8.55 -8.13
CA LEU A 193 3.91 9.20 -8.44
C LEU A 193 4.11 10.65 -8.91
N GLU A 194 4.95 11.41 -8.23
CA GLU A 194 5.27 12.80 -8.59
C GLU A 194 5.94 12.89 -9.97
N ASP A 195 6.90 12.02 -10.27
CA ASP A 195 7.62 11.99 -11.55
C ASP A 195 6.69 11.69 -12.74
N TYR A 196 5.60 10.96 -12.51
CA TYR A 196 4.54 10.68 -13.49
C TYR A 196 3.35 11.65 -13.39
N GLY A 197 3.48 12.76 -12.66
CA GLY A 197 2.51 13.86 -12.63
C GLY A 197 1.43 13.77 -11.55
N ALA A 198 1.42 12.73 -10.72
CA ALA A 198 0.55 12.62 -9.54
C ALA A 198 1.23 13.28 -8.33
N THR A 199 1.16 14.61 -8.28
CA THR A 199 1.83 15.41 -7.25
C THR A 199 1.08 15.42 -5.91
N GLY A 200 1.81 15.80 -4.84
CA GLY A 200 1.23 16.06 -3.53
C GLY A 200 0.76 14.81 -2.77
N TYR A 201 1.29 13.63 -3.08
CA TYR A 201 1.19 12.48 -2.20
C TYR A 201 2.18 12.59 -1.04
N GLU A 202 1.74 12.22 0.17
CA GLU A 202 2.59 12.16 1.37
C GLU A 202 2.61 10.76 1.95
N VAL A 203 3.77 10.32 2.47
CA VAL A 203 3.83 9.14 3.31
C VAL A 203 3.35 9.52 4.71
N ARG A 204 2.23 8.93 5.15
CA ARG A 204 1.65 9.18 6.47
C ARG A 204 1.62 7.93 7.32
N ALA A 205 1.87 8.11 8.61
CA ALA A 205 1.86 7.06 9.61
C ALA A 205 0.85 7.34 10.72
N TYR A 206 0.15 6.30 11.15
CA TYR A 206 -0.96 6.40 12.09
C TYR A 206 -0.80 5.39 13.23
N LYS A 207 -1.21 5.78 14.43
CA LYS A 207 -1.21 4.90 15.60
C LYS A 207 -2.32 3.85 15.54
N SER A 208 -3.43 4.16 14.88
CA SER A 208 -4.54 3.23 14.70
C SER A 208 -4.93 3.02 13.24
N ARG A 209 -5.51 1.84 12.97
CA ARG A 209 -6.07 1.49 11.66
C ARG A 209 -7.24 2.40 11.29
N GLN A 210 -8.10 2.73 12.25
CA GLN A 210 -9.24 3.61 12.02
C GLN A 210 -8.79 5.05 11.72
N GLY A 211 -7.74 5.55 12.38
CA GLY A 211 -7.13 6.83 12.04
C GLY A 211 -6.63 6.87 10.60
N ALA A 212 -5.90 5.83 10.17
CA ALA A 212 -5.43 5.70 8.79
C ALA A 212 -6.59 5.66 7.78
N LEU A 213 -7.61 4.82 8.02
CA LEU A 213 -8.78 4.69 7.15
C LEU A 213 -9.60 5.99 7.08
N ARG A 214 -9.73 6.70 8.20
CA ARG A 214 -10.46 7.98 8.25
C ARG A 214 -9.74 9.08 7.48
N ASP A 215 -8.42 9.18 7.62
CA ASP A 215 -7.63 10.15 6.85
C ASP A 215 -7.65 9.81 5.36
N ALA A 216 -7.57 8.52 5.01
CA ALA A 216 -7.72 8.06 3.63
C ALA A 216 -9.09 8.45 3.05
N ALA A 217 -10.18 8.20 3.79
CA ALA A 217 -11.54 8.55 3.38
C ALA A 217 -11.71 10.07 3.17
N ARG A 218 -11.17 10.89 4.08
CA ARG A 218 -11.15 12.36 3.92
C ARG A 218 -10.40 12.78 2.67
N ALA A 219 -9.22 12.21 2.45
CA ALA A 219 -8.39 12.53 1.29
C ALA A 219 -9.08 12.15 -0.02
N ILE A 220 -9.71 10.96 -0.10
CA ILE A 220 -10.47 10.52 -1.27
C ILE A 220 -11.63 11.50 -1.56
N THR A 221 -12.38 11.92 -0.53
CA THR A 221 -13.47 12.89 -0.68
C THR A 221 -12.96 14.24 -1.18
N ALA A 222 -11.88 14.76 -0.58
CA ALA A 222 -11.35 16.09 -0.86
C ALA A 222 -10.63 16.18 -2.21
N THR A 223 -9.86 15.16 -2.57
CA THR A 223 -8.95 15.20 -3.73
C THR A 223 -9.47 14.42 -4.93
N ARG A 224 -10.50 13.58 -4.72
CA ARG A 224 -11.00 12.62 -5.72
C ARG A 224 -9.89 11.71 -6.27
N SER A 225 -8.85 11.47 -5.47
CA SER A 225 -7.68 10.67 -5.81
C SER A 225 -7.59 9.43 -4.91
N PRO A 226 -7.07 8.30 -5.39
CA PRO A 226 -6.96 7.08 -4.60
C PRO A 226 -5.85 7.18 -3.55
N VAL A 227 -5.96 6.37 -2.49
CA VAL A 227 -4.97 6.27 -1.41
C VAL A 227 -4.28 4.91 -1.49
N ILE A 228 -2.97 4.87 -1.31
CA ILE A 228 -2.24 3.60 -1.25
C ILE A 228 -2.09 3.17 0.21
N LEU A 229 -2.50 1.95 0.54
CA LEU A 229 -2.35 1.33 1.85
C LEU A 229 -1.22 0.29 1.82
N LEU A 230 -0.34 0.33 2.82
CA LEU A 230 0.77 -0.61 2.94
C LEU A 230 0.33 -1.81 3.79
N ALA A 231 -0.28 -2.78 3.13
CA ALA A 231 -0.83 -4.00 3.72
C ALA A 231 0.27 -5.02 4.09
N TRP A 232 -0.14 -6.07 4.81
CA TRP A 232 0.69 -7.20 5.24
C TRP A 232 2.00 -6.76 5.91
N ARG A 233 1.88 -5.81 6.85
CA ARG A 233 3.01 -5.22 7.60
C ARG A 233 4.00 -4.44 6.71
N GLY A 234 3.50 -3.87 5.62
CA GLY A 234 4.32 -3.18 4.61
C GLY A 234 4.94 -4.11 3.56
N ALA A 235 4.50 -5.37 3.48
CA ALA A 235 4.93 -6.29 2.43
C ALA A 235 4.13 -6.20 1.15
N HIS A 236 2.99 -5.54 1.21
CA HIS A 236 2.03 -5.52 0.13
C HIS A 236 1.42 -4.15 -0.05
N THR A 237 0.94 -3.90 -1.27
CA THR A 237 0.35 -2.63 -1.66
C THR A 237 -1.10 -2.86 -2.02
N TRP A 238 -2.00 -2.13 -1.36
CA TRP A 238 -3.41 -2.03 -1.75
C TRP A 238 -3.72 -0.61 -2.20
N VAL A 239 -4.57 -0.44 -3.22
CA VAL A 239 -5.04 0.88 -3.65
C VAL A 239 -6.51 1.03 -3.26
N MET A 240 -6.79 1.97 -2.36
CA MET A 240 -8.13 2.30 -1.89
C MET A 240 -8.74 3.40 -2.75
N THR A 241 -9.82 3.09 -3.45
CA THR A 241 -10.54 4.00 -4.38
C THR A 241 -11.82 4.57 -3.77
N GLY A 242 -12.22 4.06 -2.61
CA GLY A 242 -13.47 4.41 -1.97
C GLY A 242 -13.61 3.84 -0.58
N PHE A 243 -14.70 4.19 0.10
CA PHE A 243 -15.00 3.78 1.47
C PHE A 243 -16.50 3.75 1.75
N ARG A 244 -16.85 3.03 2.82
CA ARG A 244 -18.14 3.18 3.51
C ARG A 244 -17.90 3.64 4.93
N ALA A 245 -18.77 4.49 5.44
CA ALA A 245 -18.71 4.98 6.80
C ALA A 245 -20.10 5.23 7.36
N ASP A 246 -20.20 5.25 8.68
CA ASP A 246 -21.43 5.56 9.41
C ASP A 246 -21.82 7.06 9.36
N ALA A 247 -20.88 7.91 8.96
CA ALA A 247 -21.04 9.35 8.78
C ALA A 247 -19.98 9.91 7.81
N ASP A 248 -20.20 11.10 7.25
CA ASP A 248 -19.19 11.78 6.44
C ASP A 248 -17.96 12.15 7.30
N PRO A 249 -16.76 11.58 7.05
CA PRO A 249 -15.58 11.83 7.86
C PRO A 249 -15.02 13.25 7.69
N ALA A 250 -15.44 14.01 6.67
CA ALA A 250 -15.11 15.42 6.52
C ALA A 250 -15.89 16.32 7.51
N ILE A 251 -17.05 15.85 7.98
CA ILE A 251 -17.92 16.57 8.92
C ILE A 251 -17.73 16.03 10.34
N PHE A 252 -17.75 14.71 10.51
CA PHE A 252 -17.70 14.05 11.81
C PHE A 252 -16.29 13.50 12.07
N ARG A 253 -15.62 14.00 13.12
CA ARG A 253 -14.24 13.60 13.43
C ARG A 253 -14.13 12.17 13.93
N ASP A 254 -15.19 11.69 14.55
CA ASP A 254 -15.35 10.35 15.10
C ASP A 254 -16.00 9.36 14.11
N ALA A 255 -16.26 9.77 12.85
CA ALA A 255 -16.81 8.88 11.83
C ALA A 255 -16.03 7.57 11.77
N ARG A 256 -16.76 6.45 11.80
CA ARG A 256 -16.19 5.11 11.73
C ARG A 256 -16.19 4.65 10.29
N ILE A 257 -15.01 4.27 9.80
CA ILE A 257 -14.87 3.70 8.46
C ILE A 257 -15.13 2.21 8.57
N ASP A 258 -16.14 1.71 7.88
CA ASP A 258 -16.53 0.30 7.92
C ASP A 258 -15.68 -0.56 6.97
N GLY A 259 -14.97 0.06 6.02
CA GLY A 259 -14.13 -0.63 5.03
C GLY A 259 -13.77 0.25 3.83
N GLY A 260 -13.19 -0.36 2.81
CA GLY A 260 -12.71 0.33 1.60
C GLY A 260 -12.90 -0.47 0.32
N TYR A 261 -13.11 0.22 -0.79
CA TYR A 261 -13.04 -0.38 -2.13
C TYR A 261 -11.58 -0.52 -2.53
N ILE A 262 -11.11 -1.75 -2.73
CA ILE A 262 -9.68 -2.05 -2.90
C ILE A 262 -9.38 -2.60 -4.30
N LEU A 263 -8.31 -2.08 -4.90
CA LEU A 263 -7.57 -2.74 -5.99
C LEU A 263 -6.35 -3.43 -5.37
N ASP A 264 -6.38 -4.75 -5.34
CA ASP A 264 -5.28 -5.57 -4.84
C ASP A 264 -4.50 -6.17 -6.03
N PRO A 265 -3.24 -5.74 -6.27
CA PRO A 265 -2.47 -6.20 -7.43
C PRO A 265 -2.17 -7.71 -7.40
N TRP A 266 -2.35 -8.37 -6.25
CA TRP A 266 -2.19 -9.82 -6.13
C TRP A 266 -3.30 -10.60 -6.84
N TYR A 267 -4.48 -10.03 -7.06
CA TYR A 267 -5.55 -10.71 -7.79
C TYR A 267 -5.09 -11.03 -9.24
N PRO A 268 -5.34 -12.24 -9.77
CA PRO A 268 -6.17 -13.33 -9.23
C PRO A 268 -5.41 -14.42 -8.48
N ASP A 269 -4.17 -14.18 -8.07
CA ASP A 269 -3.31 -15.18 -7.44
C ASP A 269 -3.74 -15.52 -6.00
N ILE A 270 -3.21 -16.64 -5.51
CA ILE A 270 -3.48 -17.16 -4.16
C ILE A 270 -2.18 -17.14 -3.37
N SER A 271 -2.14 -16.31 -2.34
CA SER A 271 -1.02 -16.29 -1.40
C SER A 271 -1.07 -17.51 -0.50
N SER A 272 0.05 -18.23 -0.39
CA SER A 272 0.18 -19.35 0.56
C SER A 272 0.17 -18.91 2.03
N ILE A 273 0.34 -17.61 2.31
CA ILE A 273 0.36 -17.04 3.65
C ILE A 273 -0.95 -16.30 3.94
N TRP A 274 -1.43 -15.53 2.95
CA TRP A 274 -2.54 -14.59 3.14
C TRP A 274 -3.85 -15.04 2.50
N GLY A 275 -3.85 -16.12 1.70
CA GLY A 275 -5.03 -16.63 1.02
C GLY A 275 -5.28 -16.00 -0.35
N PRO A 276 -6.45 -16.28 -0.96
CA PRO A 276 -6.84 -15.67 -2.24
C PRO A 276 -7.09 -14.17 -2.08
N SER A 277 -6.78 -13.41 -3.12
CA SER A 277 -7.19 -12.01 -3.25
C SER A 277 -8.55 -11.92 -3.95
N ASP A 278 -9.31 -10.86 -3.64
CA ASP A 278 -10.62 -10.61 -4.23
C ASP A 278 -10.54 -9.83 -5.55
N PRO A 279 -11.57 -9.91 -6.41
CA PRO A 279 -11.61 -9.13 -7.65
C PRO A 279 -11.43 -7.61 -7.44
N PRO A 280 -10.92 -6.89 -8.46
CA PRO A 280 -10.66 -5.45 -8.36
C PRO A 280 -11.92 -4.65 -8.02
N GLY A 281 -11.80 -3.73 -7.06
CA GLY A 281 -12.90 -2.87 -6.59
C GLY A 281 -13.86 -3.60 -5.66
N THR A 282 -13.47 -4.75 -5.10
CA THR A 282 -14.26 -5.40 -4.05
C THR A 282 -14.21 -4.54 -2.78
N PHE A 283 -15.36 -4.40 -2.13
CA PHE A 283 -15.42 -3.77 -0.81
C PHE A 283 -14.84 -4.72 0.24
N GLN A 284 -13.72 -4.32 0.82
CA GLN A 284 -13.06 -4.99 1.94
C GLN A 284 -13.60 -4.39 3.24
N ASP A 285 -14.31 -5.20 4.02
CA ASP A 285 -14.93 -4.77 5.27
C ASP A 285 -13.93 -4.69 6.44
N ASP A 286 -14.41 -4.32 7.63
CA ASP A 286 -13.55 -4.18 8.81
C ASP A 286 -12.79 -5.47 9.15
N ALA A 287 -13.39 -6.64 8.93
CA ALA A 287 -12.74 -7.92 9.20
C ALA A 287 -11.54 -8.14 8.25
N GLU A 288 -11.72 -7.84 6.96
CA GLU A 288 -10.63 -7.92 5.99
C GLU A 288 -9.57 -6.84 6.21
N MET A 289 -9.96 -5.64 6.66
CA MET A 289 -9.02 -4.59 7.07
C MET A 289 -8.20 -5.00 8.29
N VAL A 290 -8.81 -5.64 9.30
CA VAL A 290 -8.09 -6.20 10.47
C VAL A 290 -7.08 -7.25 10.06
N ARG A 291 -7.45 -8.11 9.11
CA ARG A 291 -6.63 -9.23 8.66
C ARG A 291 -5.43 -8.77 7.83
N ASN A 292 -5.61 -7.79 6.95
CA ASN A 292 -4.64 -7.47 5.91
C ASN A 292 -3.93 -6.13 6.11
N PHE A 293 -4.61 -5.09 6.57
CA PHE A 293 -3.98 -3.79 6.80
C PHE A 293 -3.38 -3.75 8.21
N LEU A 294 -2.18 -4.30 8.33
CA LEU A 294 -1.48 -4.51 9.59
C LEU A 294 -0.39 -3.47 9.84
N PRO A 295 -0.03 -3.18 11.11
CA PRO A 295 1.07 -2.29 11.43
C PRO A 295 2.38 -2.72 10.76
N TRP A 296 3.12 -1.73 10.26
CA TRP A 296 4.39 -1.90 9.57
C TRP A 296 5.38 -2.67 10.43
N LYS A 297 5.90 -3.75 9.86
CA LYS A 297 7.01 -4.49 10.44
C LYS A 297 7.69 -5.32 9.38
N ARG A 298 8.97 -5.04 9.21
CA ARG A 298 9.74 -5.54 8.08
C ARG A 298 10.96 -6.35 8.51
N PRO A 299 11.26 -7.48 7.84
CA PRO A 299 12.40 -8.32 8.19
C PRO A 299 13.75 -7.69 7.83
N GLU A 300 13.79 -6.77 6.86
CA GLU A 300 15.04 -6.08 6.47
C GLU A 300 15.54 -5.10 7.55
N GLY A 301 14.68 -4.72 8.50
CA GLY A 301 15.06 -4.22 9.81
C GLY A 301 14.17 -3.09 10.35
N GLN A 302 14.73 -2.22 11.19
CA GLN A 302 13.98 -1.22 11.96
C GLN A 302 13.73 0.09 11.20
N TYR A 303 12.50 0.58 11.23
CA TYR A 303 12.15 1.89 10.67
C TYR A 303 11.57 2.75 11.79
N ALA A 304 12.36 3.66 12.33
CA ALA A 304 12.01 4.41 13.55
C ALA A 304 10.71 5.23 13.41
N ASP A 305 10.40 5.63 12.18
CA ASP A 305 9.25 6.44 11.79
C ASP A 305 8.04 5.62 11.32
N ARG A 306 8.15 4.27 11.27
CA ARG A 306 7.10 3.40 10.71
C ARG A 306 6.79 2.17 11.56
N ASP A 307 7.78 1.58 12.22
CA ASP A 307 7.62 0.33 12.97
C ASP A 307 6.47 0.43 13.97
N GLY A 308 5.48 -0.47 13.84
CA GLY A 308 4.30 -0.51 14.71
C GLY A 308 3.18 0.46 14.33
N LEU A 309 3.32 1.22 13.25
CA LEU A 309 2.31 2.17 12.75
C LEU A 309 1.64 1.66 11.47
N PHE A 310 0.45 2.15 11.18
CA PHE A 310 -0.22 1.92 9.90
C PHE A 310 0.29 2.96 8.90
N ILE A 311 0.69 2.54 7.70
CA ILE A 311 1.30 3.43 6.71
C ILE A 311 0.37 3.56 5.50
N SER A 312 0.25 4.78 4.99
CA SER A 312 -0.52 5.07 3.77
C SER A 312 0.17 6.18 2.96
N LEU A 313 -0.01 6.17 1.64
CA LEU A 313 0.33 7.31 0.78
C LEU A 313 -0.94 8.06 0.46
N VAL A 314 -1.02 9.30 0.94
CA VAL A 314 -2.27 10.06 0.97
C VAL A 314 -2.12 11.30 0.07
N PRO A 315 -3.05 11.52 -0.88
CA PRO A 315 -3.05 12.74 -1.68
C PRO A 315 -3.46 13.93 -0.81
N THR A 316 -2.73 15.03 -0.92
CA THR A 316 -2.96 16.27 -0.14
C THR A 316 -3.45 17.44 -0.97
N VAL A 317 -3.36 17.31 -2.29
CA VAL A 317 -3.84 18.30 -3.26
C VAL A 317 -4.79 17.65 -4.25
N VAL A 318 -5.67 18.46 -4.83
CA VAL A 318 -6.46 18.02 -5.98
C VAL A 318 -5.50 17.88 -7.16
N ASN A 319 -5.31 16.66 -7.65
CA ASN A 319 -4.57 16.46 -8.90
C ASN A 319 -5.47 16.88 -10.07
N PRO A 320 -4.98 17.74 -10.99
CA PRO A 320 -5.78 18.16 -12.13
C PRO A 320 -6.17 16.92 -12.95
N ALA A 321 -7.49 16.70 -12.99
CA ALA A 321 -8.25 15.61 -13.58
C ALA A 321 -7.51 14.60 -14.47
N GLY A 322 -7.78 13.33 -14.16
CA GLY A 322 -8.35 12.44 -15.18
C GLY A 322 -9.82 12.77 -15.40
#